data_AF-A0A0C3NZW9-F1
#
_entry.id   AF-A0A0C3NZW9-F1
#
_cell.length_a   1.000
_cell.length_b   1.000
_cell.length_c   1.000
_cell.angle_alpha   90.00
_cell.angle_beta   90.00
_cell.angle_gamma   90.00
#
_symmetry.space_group_name_H-M   'P 1'
#
loop_
_entity.id
_entity.type
_entity.pdbx_description
1 polymer ?
#
loop_
_entity_poly.entity_id
_entity_poly.type
_entity_poly.pdbx_seq_one_letter_code
_entity_poly.pdbx_strand_id
1 'polypeptide(L)'
;MALPKIVSGFTVLPVAYPHSRHIIYAKAHASSSKSSKSTFPADRTLFLVNVPVDATERELSLFFRYAGTVERVIFDQNDLDDTELQGDASGSGSGSEDEDSDAPDSSMEVDTEENAETRPRKNRKDKKRDEPAPPTVVPLPTSPHRTLRKTGAVAHLVFLDSSSLSKALTPLPKARSWPSSEELRGLARYRALYDEQRPPLDIVKAHADTAMELYEFELAKSRRQSAYRKGEAIVDEDGFTLVTRGGAYGKTLGGGVGVANKQFQATGKTGSKKKKESKEKASFYAFQKAEKQRKAIMDLKKNFEADKARIEKLKQSRRFKPY
;
A
#
# COMPACT_ATOMS: atom_id res chain seq x y z
N MET A 1 -1.51 31.64 49.11
CA MET A 1 -2.19 30.43 49.61
C MET A 1 -1.29 29.22 49.43
N ALA A 2 -1.12 28.39 50.46
CA ALA A 2 -0.37 27.14 50.36
C ALA A 2 -1.22 26.11 49.61
N LEU A 3 -0.62 25.36 48.69
CA LEU A 3 -1.32 24.30 47.95
C LEU A 3 -1.40 23.03 48.82
N PRO A 4 -2.50 22.25 48.73
CA PRO A 4 -2.58 20.96 49.39
C PRO A 4 -1.51 20.02 48.83
N LYS A 5 -0.89 19.21 49.69
CA LYS A 5 0.17 18.25 49.27
C LYS A 5 -0.41 17.06 48.51
N ILE A 6 -1.59 16.60 48.91
CA ILE A 6 -2.28 15.43 48.36
C ILE A 6 -3.76 15.79 48.17
N VAL A 7 -4.34 15.42 47.02
CA VAL A 7 -5.77 15.59 46.69
C VAL A 7 -6.28 14.27 46.11
N SER A 8 -7.24 13.62 46.77
CA SER A 8 -7.86 12.36 46.30
C SER A 8 -6.86 11.25 45.92
N GLY A 9 -5.75 11.15 46.65
CA GLY A 9 -4.68 10.18 46.39
C GLY A 9 -3.70 10.58 45.28
N PHE A 10 -3.81 11.80 44.74
CA PHE A 10 -2.82 12.40 43.85
C PHE A 10 -1.90 13.36 44.61
N THR A 11 -0.60 13.20 44.43
CA THR A 11 0.41 14.17 44.84
C THR A 11 0.33 15.40 43.94
N VAL A 12 0.26 16.58 44.55
CA VAL A 12 0.19 17.85 43.83
C VAL A 12 1.61 18.33 43.52
N LEU A 13 1.96 18.45 42.25
CA LEU A 13 3.26 18.90 41.77
C LEU A 13 3.12 20.30 41.13
N PRO A 14 3.46 21.37 41.87
CA PRO A 14 3.43 22.72 41.32
C PRO A 14 4.61 22.96 40.38
N VAL A 15 4.31 23.40 39.17
CA VAL A 15 5.26 23.79 38.13
C VAL A 15 5.25 25.31 37.98
N ALA A 16 6.43 25.91 37.98
CA ALA A 16 6.60 27.34 37.75
C ALA A 16 6.92 27.60 36.27
N TYR A 17 6.05 28.36 35.61
CA TYR A 17 6.32 29.00 34.33
C TYR A 17 6.77 30.45 34.56
N PRO A 18 7.36 31.13 33.58
CA PRO A 18 7.85 32.51 33.75
C PRO A 18 6.78 33.50 34.24
N HIS A 19 5.53 33.35 33.79
CA HIS A 19 4.43 34.27 34.09
C HIS A 19 3.22 33.59 34.76
N SER A 20 3.29 32.28 35.03
CA SER A 20 2.15 31.52 35.55
C SER A 20 2.60 30.30 36.34
N ARG A 21 1.66 29.66 37.03
CA ARG A 21 1.89 28.42 37.76
C ARG A 21 0.93 27.38 37.23
N HIS A 22 1.48 26.23 36.83
CA HIS A 22 0.71 25.07 36.40
C HIS A 22 0.77 24.00 37.48
N ILE A 23 -0.27 23.19 37.61
CA ILE A 23 -0.32 22.16 38.66
C ILE A 23 -0.53 20.82 37.98
N ILE A 24 0.44 19.92 38.15
CA ILE A 24 0.37 18.54 37.67
C ILE A 24 -0.06 17.67 38.86
N TYR A 25 -0.93 16.71 38.61
CA TYR A 25 -1.36 15.74 39.62
C TYR A 25 -0.71 14.39 39.31
N ALA A 26 0.00 13.82 40.27
CA ALA A 26 0.77 12.60 40.09
C ALA A 26 0.27 11.49 41.02
N LYS A 27 0.19 10.26 40.53
CA LYS A 27 -0.22 9.07 41.30
C LYS A 27 0.56 7.85 40.82
N ALA A 28 0.82 6.89 41.71
CA ALA A 28 1.31 5.58 41.28
C ALA A 28 0.29 4.93 40.33
N HIS A 29 0.75 4.45 39.17
CA HIS A 29 -0.13 3.72 38.27
C HIS A 29 -0.40 2.32 38.84
N ALA A 30 -1.68 1.97 38.98
CA ALA A 30 -2.09 0.65 39.41
C ALA A 30 -2.66 -0.09 38.19
N SER A 31 -1.95 -1.10 37.68
CA SER A 31 -2.50 -1.95 36.62
C SER A 31 -3.64 -2.79 37.19
N SER A 32 -4.81 -2.75 36.56
CA SER A 32 -5.90 -3.68 36.91
C SER A 32 -5.46 -5.10 36.58
N SER A 33 -5.44 -5.98 37.58
CA SER A 33 -5.02 -7.39 37.48
C SER A 33 -5.85 -8.25 36.51
N LYS A 34 -6.87 -7.68 35.86
CA LYS A 34 -7.78 -8.37 34.93
C LYS A 34 -7.34 -8.35 33.46
N SER A 35 -6.27 -7.64 33.12
CA SER A 35 -5.76 -7.56 31.74
C SER A 35 -4.40 -8.25 31.66
N SER A 36 -4.35 -9.41 30.99
CA SER A 36 -3.15 -10.25 30.81
C SER A 36 -2.04 -9.61 29.95
N LYS A 37 -2.23 -8.38 29.46
CA LYS A 37 -1.21 -7.55 28.82
C LYS A 37 -1.18 -6.18 29.50
N SER A 38 -0.53 -6.05 30.65
CA SER A 38 -0.30 -4.72 31.22
C SER A 38 0.76 -4.00 30.38
N THR A 39 0.33 -3.13 29.46
CA THR A 39 1.20 -2.26 28.63
C THR A 39 2.19 -1.44 29.47
N PHE A 40 1.87 -1.26 30.76
CA PHE A 40 2.62 -0.47 31.72
C PHE A 40 2.98 -1.28 32.98
N PRO A 41 4.27 -1.37 33.34
CA PRO A 41 4.72 -2.04 34.56
C PRO A 41 4.35 -1.22 35.81
N ALA A 42 3.42 -1.71 36.63
CA ALA A 42 2.83 -0.97 37.75
C ALA A 42 3.86 -0.43 38.77
N ASP A 43 4.90 -1.20 39.07
CA ASP A 43 5.85 -0.87 40.16
C ASP A 43 6.80 0.29 39.81
N ARG A 44 6.86 0.69 38.54
CA ARG A 44 7.75 1.76 38.05
C ARG A 44 7.04 2.82 37.20
N THR A 45 5.71 2.79 37.17
CA THR A 45 4.91 3.72 36.37
C THR A 45 4.24 4.80 37.20
N LEU A 46 4.41 6.05 36.77
CA LEU A 46 3.79 7.22 37.36
C LEU A 46 2.70 7.74 36.42
N PHE A 47 1.49 7.82 36.94
CA PHE A 47 0.33 8.39 36.26
C PHE A 47 0.26 9.90 36.54
N LEU A 48 0.30 10.70 35.49
CA LEU A 48 0.20 12.15 35.53
C LEU A 48 -1.10 12.63 34.89
N VAL A 49 -1.74 13.59 35.54
CA VAL A 49 -2.95 14.27 35.07
C VAL A 49 -2.69 15.77 35.01
N ASN A 50 -3.36 16.44 34.07
CA ASN A 50 -3.19 17.86 33.79
C ASN A 50 -1.75 18.16 33.38
N VAL A 51 -1.21 17.34 32.47
CA VAL A 51 0.10 17.58 31.87
C VAL A 51 0.02 18.85 31.00
N PRO A 52 1.03 19.75 31.04
CA PRO A 52 1.04 20.94 30.20
C PRO A 52 0.94 20.63 28.70
N VAL A 53 0.33 21.55 27.95
CA VAL A 53 0.17 21.43 26.49
C VAL A 53 1.50 21.42 25.75
N ASP A 54 2.54 22.00 26.34
CA ASP A 54 3.87 22.02 25.77
C ASP A 54 4.71 20.80 26.20
N ALA A 55 4.21 19.88 27.03
CA ALA A 55 5.05 18.80 27.55
C ALA A 55 5.41 17.75 26.48
N THR A 56 6.71 17.65 26.22
CA THR A 56 7.35 16.57 25.47
C THR A 56 8.03 15.57 26.41
N GLU A 57 8.42 14.42 25.87
CA GLU A 57 9.19 13.41 26.60
C GLU A 57 10.46 14.01 27.21
N ARG A 58 11.15 14.90 26.48
CA ARG A 58 12.34 15.59 26.95
C ARG A 58 12.06 16.45 28.18
N GLU A 59 11.00 17.26 28.18
CA GLU A 59 10.72 18.11 29.36
C GLU A 59 10.31 17.29 30.57
N LEU A 60 9.49 16.26 30.39
CA LEU A 60 9.09 15.42 31.50
C LEU A 60 10.31 14.68 32.07
N SER A 61 11.19 14.19 31.21
CA SER A 61 12.45 13.56 31.64
C SER A 61 13.35 14.54 32.41
N LEU A 62 13.50 15.78 31.93
CA LEU A 62 14.26 16.82 32.63
C LEU A 62 13.61 17.26 33.94
N PHE A 63 12.27 17.35 33.96
CA PHE A 63 11.52 17.74 35.14
C PHE A 63 11.61 16.67 36.24
N PHE A 64 11.52 15.38 35.89
CA PHE A 64 11.58 14.25 36.83
C PHE A 64 12.98 13.71 37.11
N ARG A 65 14.04 14.34 36.57
CA ARG A 65 15.44 13.95 36.82
C ARG A 65 15.82 13.89 38.31
N TYR A 66 15.14 14.63 39.17
CA TYR A 66 15.37 14.59 40.62
C TYR A 66 14.88 13.29 41.27
N ALA A 67 13.89 12.63 40.67
CA ALA A 67 13.31 11.40 41.18
C ALA A 67 14.05 10.17 40.67
N GLY A 68 14.47 10.18 39.40
CA GLY A 68 15.28 9.13 38.79
C GLY A 68 15.36 9.26 37.27
N THR A 69 15.96 8.25 36.64
CA THR A 69 16.06 8.15 35.18
C THR A 69 14.73 7.65 34.60
N VAL A 70 14.19 8.38 33.63
CA VAL A 70 12.98 8.01 32.90
C VAL A 70 13.37 7.10 31.73
N GLU A 71 12.69 5.96 31.60
CA GLU A 71 12.90 4.99 30.50
C GLU A 71 12.10 5.40 29.26
N ARG A 72 10.82 5.70 29.43
CA ARG A 72 9.94 6.16 28.36
C ARG A 72 8.76 6.95 28.88
N VAL A 73 8.26 7.87 28.06
CA VAL A 73 7.07 8.66 28.35
C VAL A 73 5.98 8.36 27.34
N ILE A 74 4.86 7.87 27.82
CA ILE A 74 3.70 7.54 26.97
C ILE A 74 2.59 8.50 27.33
N PHE A 75 2.05 9.18 26.33
CA PHE A 75 1.02 10.19 26.51
C PHE A 75 -0.29 9.68 25.95
N ASP A 76 -1.38 9.86 26.69
CA ASP A 76 -2.70 9.32 26.33
C ASP A 76 -2.70 7.79 26.06
N GLN A 77 -3.86 7.13 26.06
CA GLN A 77 -3.95 5.75 25.56
C GLN A 77 -4.15 5.74 24.04
N ASN A 78 -4.68 6.82 23.47
CA ASN A 78 -4.93 6.93 22.03
C ASN A 78 -3.66 7.11 21.19
N ASP A 79 -2.54 7.61 21.74
CA ASP A 79 -1.29 7.65 20.98
C ASP A 79 -0.76 6.21 20.71
N LEU A 80 -1.18 5.19 21.47
CA LEU A 80 -0.87 3.78 21.14
C LEU A 80 -1.64 3.33 19.90
N ASP A 81 -2.91 3.70 19.77
CA ASP A 81 -3.71 3.38 18.58
C ASP A 81 -3.18 4.11 17.34
N ASP A 82 -2.75 5.38 17.45
CA ASP A 82 -2.16 6.12 16.31
C ASP A 82 -0.76 5.61 15.94
N THR A 83 0.02 5.09 16.89
CA THR A 83 1.35 4.51 16.59
C THR A 83 1.22 3.10 15.99
N GLU A 84 0.22 2.31 16.42
CA GLU A 84 -0.14 1.04 15.78
C GLU A 84 -0.75 1.28 14.39
N LEU A 85 -1.65 2.26 14.24
CA LEU A 85 -2.23 2.63 12.94
C LEU A 85 -1.24 3.28 11.97
N GLN A 86 -0.21 4.00 12.47
CA GLN A 86 0.88 4.51 11.62
C GLN A 86 1.95 3.45 11.33
N GLY A 87 2.12 2.46 12.20
CA GLY A 87 2.91 1.24 11.92
C GLY A 87 2.33 0.41 10.76
N ASP A 88 1.02 0.53 10.54
CA ASP A 88 0.30 -0.24 9.51
C ASP A 88 0.01 0.57 8.23
N ALA A 89 0.22 1.89 8.24
CA ALA A 89 -0.06 2.79 7.10
C ALA A 89 1.20 3.28 6.35
N SER A 90 2.41 3.02 6.86
CA SER A 90 3.66 3.26 6.11
C SER A 90 4.44 1.98 5.78
N GLY A 91 3.78 0.82 5.82
CA GLY A 91 4.40 -0.50 5.66
C GLY A 91 3.69 -1.46 4.71
N SER A 92 2.96 -0.98 3.69
CA SER A 92 2.59 -1.84 2.54
C SER A 92 3.76 -1.91 1.56
N GLY A 93 4.78 -2.65 1.97
CA GLY A 93 5.98 -2.96 1.20
C GLY A 93 6.39 -4.39 1.51
N SER A 94 5.64 -5.33 0.93
CA SER A 94 5.99 -6.73 0.66
C SER A 94 7.30 -7.22 1.29
N GLY A 95 7.20 -7.95 2.40
CA GLY A 95 8.30 -8.76 2.89
C GLY A 95 8.65 -9.87 1.90
N SER A 96 9.92 -9.94 1.52
CA SER A 96 10.57 -11.18 1.14
C SER A 96 11.79 -11.30 2.05
N GLU A 97 11.63 -12.11 3.09
CA GLU A 97 12.72 -12.69 3.86
C GLU A 97 13.35 -13.73 2.94
N ASP A 98 14.63 -13.60 2.63
CA ASP A 98 15.45 -14.72 2.20
C ASP A 98 16.68 -14.72 3.10
N GLU A 99 16.69 -15.71 3.99
CA GLU A 99 17.78 -16.06 4.88
C GLU A 99 18.97 -16.59 4.09
N ASP A 100 20.16 -16.22 4.57
CA ASP A 100 21.44 -16.82 4.20
C ASP A 100 21.38 -18.36 4.28
N SER A 101 21.84 -19.02 3.21
CA SER A 101 22.44 -20.35 3.35
C SER A 101 23.74 -20.42 2.55
N ASP A 102 24.80 -20.63 3.31
CA ASP A 102 26.19 -20.84 2.92
C ASP A 102 26.40 -22.20 2.22
N ALA A 103 27.20 -22.17 1.14
CA ALA A 103 28.11 -23.21 0.61
C ALA A 103 27.51 -24.56 0.07
N PRO A 104 28.25 -25.39 -0.73
CA PRO A 104 29.68 -25.35 -1.06
C PRO A 104 30.09 -25.58 -2.54
N ASP A 105 31.38 -25.29 -2.77
CA ASP A 105 32.34 -25.95 -3.66
C ASP A 105 31.89 -27.28 -4.33
N SER A 106 31.99 -27.33 -5.66
CA SER A 106 32.21 -28.59 -6.38
C SER A 106 32.91 -28.33 -7.72
N SER A 107 34.22 -28.56 -7.69
CA SER A 107 35.06 -29.05 -8.76
C SER A 107 34.33 -29.85 -9.86
N MET A 108 34.49 -29.44 -11.12
CA MET A 108 34.59 -30.40 -12.21
C MET A 108 35.62 -29.92 -13.23
N GLU A 109 36.80 -30.50 -13.07
CA GLU A 109 37.88 -30.56 -14.04
C GLU A 109 37.36 -31.23 -15.32
N VAL A 110 37.62 -30.60 -16.47
CA VAL A 110 37.75 -31.32 -17.73
C VAL A 110 39.01 -30.80 -18.40
N ASP A 111 40.08 -31.56 -18.20
CA ASP A 111 41.32 -31.43 -18.95
C ASP A 111 41.06 -31.76 -20.43
N THR A 112 41.45 -30.85 -21.31
CA THR A 112 41.97 -31.23 -22.62
C THR A 112 43.01 -30.19 -23.04
N GLU A 113 44.28 -30.54 -22.84
CA GLU A 113 45.41 -29.85 -23.43
C GLU A 113 45.38 -30.01 -24.96
N GLU A 114 45.52 -28.93 -25.72
CA GLU A 114 46.73 -28.70 -26.51
C GLU A 114 46.66 -27.39 -27.31
N ASN A 115 47.85 -26.78 -27.37
CA ASN A 115 48.37 -25.90 -28.40
C ASN A 115 48.21 -24.38 -28.23
N ALA A 116 49.36 -23.79 -27.92
CA ALA A 116 49.62 -22.37 -27.85
C ALA A 116 49.70 -21.78 -29.25
N GLU A 117 48.95 -20.71 -29.51
CA GLU A 117 49.37 -19.69 -30.48
C GLU A 117 48.71 -18.33 -30.17
N THR A 118 49.59 -17.36 -30.00
CA THR A 118 49.37 -15.97 -29.61
C THR A 118 48.51 -15.17 -30.58
N ARG A 119 47.43 -14.53 -30.11
CA ARG A 119 46.80 -13.36 -30.76
C ARG A 119 46.37 -12.30 -29.73
N PRO A 120 46.57 -11.00 -30.01
CA PRO A 120 46.48 -9.96 -28.99
C PRO A 120 45.04 -9.66 -28.59
N ARG A 121 44.78 -9.68 -27.27
CA ARG A 121 43.54 -9.21 -26.66
C ARG A 121 43.41 -7.71 -26.89
N LYS A 122 42.47 -7.31 -27.73
CA LYS A 122 42.03 -5.93 -27.88
C LYS A 122 41.23 -5.57 -26.62
N ASN A 123 41.88 -4.93 -25.65
CA ASN A 123 41.24 -4.35 -24.47
C ASN A 123 40.22 -3.30 -24.92
N ARG A 124 38.98 -3.73 -25.16
CA ARG A 124 37.83 -2.83 -25.14
C ARG A 124 37.61 -2.48 -23.67
N LYS A 125 38.15 -1.33 -23.29
CA LYS A 125 37.82 -0.65 -22.04
C LYS A 125 36.33 -0.35 -22.10
N ASP A 126 35.50 -1.23 -21.54
CA ASP A 126 34.09 -0.98 -21.34
C ASP A 126 33.99 0.25 -20.45
N LYS A 127 33.67 1.37 -21.11
CA LYS A 127 33.34 2.62 -20.45
C LYS A 127 32.05 2.33 -19.67
N LYS A 128 32.22 1.97 -18.39
CA LYS A 128 31.15 1.85 -17.40
C LYS A 128 30.23 3.04 -17.62
N ARG A 129 29.06 2.80 -18.20
CA ARG A 129 28.08 3.85 -18.44
C ARG A 129 27.64 4.27 -17.04
N ASP A 130 27.98 5.50 -16.65
CA ASP A 130 27.46 6.09 -15.43
C ASP A 130 25.93 6.00 -15.51
N GLU A 131 25.33 5.11 -14.74
CA GLU A 131 23.88 5.14 -14.58
C GLU A 131 23.53 6.49 -13.97
N PRO A 132 22.56 7.23 -14.56
CA PRO A 132 22.18 8.52 -14.01
C PRO A 132 21.72 8.34 -12.57
N ALA A 133 22.33 9.08 -11.65
CA ALA A 133 21.90 9.12 -10.26
C ALA A 133 20.44 9.62 -10.18
N PRO A 134 19.64 9.11 -9.23
CA PRO A 134 18.27 9.59 -9.07
C PRO A 134 18.27 11.09 -8.72
N PRO A 135 17.42 11.89 -9.37
CA PRO A 135 17.30 13.31 -9.03
C PRO A 135 16.77 13.45 -7.59
N THR A 136 17.32 14.41 -6.86
CA THR A 136 16.94 14.69 -5.47
C THR A 136 15.86 15.76 -5.45
N VAL A 137 14.73 15.48 -4.79
CA VAL A 137 13.62 16.44 -4.67
C VAL A 137 14.03 17.58 -3.73
N VAL A 138 13.82 18.82 -4.15
CA VAL A 138 14.01 19.99 -3.30
C VAL A 138 12.86 20.04 -2.30
N PRO A 139 13.08 19.85 -0.98
CA PRO A 139 11.99 19.83 -0.01
C PRO A 139 11.39 21.23 0.19
N LEU A 140 10.10 21.26 0.53
CA LEU A 140 9.46 22.49 0.99
C LEU A 140 10.06 22.92 2.35
N PRO A 141 10.11 24.22 2.66
CA PRO A 141 10.63 24.71 3.93
C PRO A 141 9.72 24.23 5.04
N THR A 142 10.22 23.29 5.83
CA THR A 142 9.58 22.82 7.06
C THR A 142 10.50 23.17 8.21
N SER A 143 9.98 23.81 9.25
CA SER A 143 10.73 23.96 10.49
C SER A 143 10.25 22.95 11.52
N PRO A 144 11.14 22.39 12.35
CA PRO A 144 10.74 21.46 13.39
C PRO A 144 9.92 22.21 14.45
N HIS A 145 8.60 22.08 14.38
CA HIS A 145 7.71 22.62 15.40
C HIS A 145 7.54 21.62 16.53
N ARG A 146 7.48 22.16 17.74
CA ARG A 146 7.07 21.40 18.92
C ARG A 146 5.63 20.88 18.77
N THR A 147 5.44 19.60 19.08
CA THR A 147 4.12 18.99 19.22
C THR A 147 3.42 19.56 20.45
N LEU A 148 2.27 20.21 20.23
CA LEU A 148 1.42 20.70 21.32
C LEU A 148 0.29 19.70 21.58
N ARG A 149 0.02 19.45 22.85
CA ARG A 149 -1.01 18.52 23.34
C ARG A 149 -2.29 19.27 23.71
N LYS A 150 -3.37 18.51 23.86
CA LYS A 150 -4.65 19.01 24.38
C LYS A 150 -4.52 19.40 25.85
N THR A 151 -5.32 20.35 26.31
CA THR A 151 -5.39 20.73 27.73
C THR A 151 -5.93 19.58 28.56
N GLY A 152 -5.39 19.37 29.77
CA GLY A 152 -5.83 18.29 30.65
C GLY A 152 -5.33 16.90 30.24
N ALA A 153 -4.31 16.82 29.38
CA ALA A 153 -3.73 15.56 28.93
C ALA A 153 -3.21 14.72 30.10
N VAL A 154 -3.20 13.41 29.87
CA VAL A 154 -2.71 12.38 30.79
C VAL A 154 -1.41 11.81 30.24
N ALA A 155 -0.46 11.50 31.12
CA ALA A 155 0.78 10.83 30.74
C ALA A 155 1.15 9.71 31.72
N HIS A 156 1.73 8.65 31.19
CA HIS A 156 2.34 7.55 31.91
C HIS A 156 3.86 7.66 31.77
N LEU A 157 4.53 7.95 32.87
CA LEU A 157 6.00 7.96 32.94
C LEU A 157 6.49 6.63 33.47
N VAL A 158 7.33 5.94 32.70
CA VAL A 158 8.00 4.71 33.13
C VAL A 158 9.39 5.09 33.60
N PHE A 159 9.69 4.84 34.87
CA PHE A 159 11.03 4.97 35.40
C PHE A 159 11.85 3.70 35.15
N LEU A 160 13.16 3.85 35.06
CA LEU A 160 14.09 2.72 34.97
C LEU A 160 14.11 1.90 36.27
N ASP A 161 14.09 2.59 37.42
CA ASP A 161 14.17 1.99 38.76
C ASP A 161 12.88 2.25 39.58
N SER A 162 12.43 1.25 40.34
CA SER A 162 11.21 1.33 41.17
C SER A 162 11.35 2.32 42.33
N SER A 163 12.57 2.55 42.83
CA SER A 163 12.83 3.57 43.86
C SER A 163 12.54 5.00 43.39
N SER A 164 12.53 5.21 42.07
CA SER A 164 12.27 6.52 41.46
C SER A 164 10.79 6.93 41.62
N LEU A 165 9.88 5.96 41.65
CA LEU A 165 8.43 6.21 41.79
C LEU A 165 8.12 6.81 43.17
N SER A 166 8.67 6.24 44.24
CA SER A 166 8.46 6.75 45.60
C SER A 166 9.06 8.15 45.79
N LYS A 167 10.22 8.42 45.18
CA LYS A 167 10.84 9.75 45.13
C LYS A 167 9.99 10.76 44.34
N ALA A 168 9.41 10.35 43.21
CA ALA A 168 8.56 11.21 42.39
C ALA A 168 7.25 11.61 43.09
N LEU A 169 6.67 10.70 43.89
CA LEU A 169 5.46 10.95 44.68
C LEU A 169 5.69 11.77 45.94
N THR A 170 6.95 12.00 46.32
CA THR A 170 7.27 12.85 47.48
C THR A 170 6.92 14.31 47.13
N PRO A 171 6.02 14.97 47.89
CA PRO A 171 5.54 16.30 47.55
C PRO A 171 6.66 17.33 47.62
N LEU A 172 6.80 18.12 46.56
CA LEU A 172 7.81 19.17 46.46
C LEU A 172 7.45 20.38 47.34
N PRO A 173 8.38 20.89 48.18
CA PRO A 173 8.12 22.04 49.03
C PRO A 173 8.07 23.37 48.26
N LYS A 174 8.72 23.46 47.09
CA LYS A 174 8.75 24.63 46.21
C LYS A 174 8.41 24.22 44.78
N ALA A 175 7.75 25.12 44.05
CA ALA A 175 7.46 24.90 42.64
C ALA A 175 8.77 24.84 41.84
N ARG A 176 8.95 23.78 41.04
CA ARG A 176 10.12 23.63 40.16
C ARG A 176 9.85 24.34 38.85
N SER A 177 10.85 25.03 38.33
CA SER A 177 10.77 25.67 37.02
C SER A 177 10.57 24.64 35.91
N TRP A 178 9.62 24.90 35.02
CA TRP A 178 9.46 24.09 33.81
C TRP A 178 10.69 24.26 32.91
N PRO A 179 11.29 23.17 32.40
CA PRO A 179 12.43 23.26 31.50
C PRO A 179 12.05 23.99 30.20
N SER A 180 12.88 24.95 29.79
CA SER A 180 12.68 25.68 28.54
C SER A 180 13.57 25.12 27.42
N SER A 181 12.95 24.67 26.33
CA SER A 181 13.58 24.52 25.01
C SER A 181 13.66 25.87 24.26
N GLU A 182 14.58 25.97 23.29
CA GLU A 182 14.81 27.12 22.39
C GLU A 182 13.78 27.22 21.24
N GLU A 183 12.93 26.21 21.10
CA GLU A 183 11.86 26.16 20.10
C GLU A 183 10.89 27.35 20.19
N LEU A 184 10.38 27.77 19.02
CA LEU A 184 9.36 28.81 18.91
C LEU A 184 8.09 28.42 19.67
N ARG A 185 7.56 29.35 20.48
CA ARG A 185 6.32 29.17 21.26
C ARG A 185 5.32 30.28 21.00
N GLY A 186 4.06 29.98 21.33
CA GLY A 186 2.96 30.94 21.26
C GLY A 186 2.83 31.56 19.86
N LEU A 187 2.73 32.89 19.81
CA LEU A 187 2.49 33.63 18.58
C LEU A 187 3.63 33.51 17.55
N ALA A 188 4.89 33.40 17.99
CA ALA A 188 6.02 33.23 17.09
C ALA A 188 5.94 31.89 16.32
N ARG A 189 5.54 30.81 17.00
CA ARG A 189 5.26 29.51 16.37
C ARG A 189 4.17 29.60 15.32
N TYR A 190 3.04 30.24 15.65
CA TYR A 190 1.92 30.34 14.72
C TYR A 190 2.24 31.22 13.51
N ARG A 191 3.09 32.23 13.65
CA ARG A 191 3.62 33.00 12.50
C ARG A 191 4.47 32.13 11.59
N ALA A 192 5.45 31.40 12.16
CA ALA A 192 6.28 30.49 11.38
C ALA A 192 5.43 29.42 10.64
N LEU A 193 4.45 28.82 11.32
CA LEU A 193 3.50 27.89 10.67
C LEU A 193 2.68 28.55 9.56
N TYR A 194 2.26 29.80 9.75
CA TYR A 194 1.50 30.54 8.75
C TYR A 194 2.33 30.79 7.49
N ASP A 195 3.59 31.15 7.66
CA ASP A 195 4.55 31.41 6.58
C ASP A 195 4.93 30.10 5.85
N GLU A 196 5.13 29.01 6.59
CA GLU A 196 5.41 27.67 6.03
C GLU A 196 4.25 27.09 5.23
N GLN A 197 3.01 27.37 5.62
CA GLN A 197 1.83 26.98 4.85
C GLN A 197 1.67 27.80 3.56
N ARG A 198 2.39 28.91 3.41
CA ARG A 198 2.32 29.82 2.27
C ARG A 198 3.72 30.12 1.72
N PRO A 199 4.46 29.09 1.29
CA PRO A 199 5.77 29.31 0.69
C PRO A 199 5.62 30.09 -0.62
N PRO A 200 6.65 30.86 -1.02
CA PRO A 200 6.64 31.56 -2.29
C PRO A 200 6.55 30.57 -3.47
N LEU A 201 5.94 31.02 -4.56
CA LEU A 201 5.66 30.19 -5.75
C LEU A 201 6.93 29.55 -6.33
N ASP A 202 8.07 30.24 -6.27
CA ASP A 202 9.34 29.76 -6.80
C ASP A 202 9.81 28.46 -6.14
N ILE A 203 9.65 28.37 -4.81
CA ILE A 203 10.03 27.18 -4.04
C ILE A 203 9.06 26.03 -4.32
N VAL A 204 7.76 26.32 -4.40
CA VAL A 204 6.74 25.32 -4.75
C VAL A 204 6.99 24.76 -6.13
N LYS A 205 7.34 25.62 -7.10
CA LYS A 205 7.68 25.22 -8.46
C LYS A 205 8.92 24.33 -8.47
N ALA A 206 9.99 24.72 -7.80
CA ALA A 206 11.21 23.91 -7.72
C ALA A 206 10.96 22.51 -7.11
N HIS A 207 10.16 22.44 -6.05
CA HIS A 207 9.73 21.16 -5.48
C HIS A 207 8.91 20.34 -6.48
N ALA A 208 7.93 20.94 -7.15
CA ALA A 208 7.08 20.24 -8.11
C ALA A 208 7.87 19.72 -9.32
N ASP A 209 8.73 20.55 -9.90
CA ASP A 209 9.56 20.19 -11.05
C ASP A 209 10.51 19.03 -10.67
N THR A 210 11.21 19.12 -9.54
CA THR A 210 12.12 18.04 -9.09
C THR A 210 11.39 16.75 -8.68
N ALA A 211 10.19 16.85 -8.10
CA ALA A 211 9.34 15.69 -7.82
C ALA A 211 8.87 14.99 -9.12
N MET A 212 8.52 15.77 -10.14
CA MET A 212 8.16 15.22 -11.46
C MET A 212 9.36 14.56 -12.14
N GLU A 213 10.54 15.16 -12.06
CA GLU A 213 11.79 14.56 -12.58
C GLU A 213 12.11 13.22 -11.91
N LEU A 214 11.96 13.12 -10.59
CA LEU A 214 12.14 11.85 -9.86
C LEU A 214 11.12 10.82 -10.34
N TYR A 215 9.84 11.20 -10.43
CA TYR A 215 8.80 10.29 -10.91
C TYR A 215 9.08 9.80 -12.33
N GLU A 216 9.50 10.68 -13.23
CA GLU A 216 9.88 10.31 -14.60
C GLU A 216 11.09 9.38 -14.64
N PHE A 217 12.08 9.62 -13.78
CA PHE A 217 13.25 8.77 -13.61
C PHE A 217 12.86 7.35 -13.14
N GLU A 218 12.02 7.24 -12.12
CA GLU A 218 11.50 5.96 -11.62
C GLU A 218 10.66 5.22 -12.66
N LEU A 219 9.79 5.96 -13.36
CA LEU A 219 8.98 5.41 -14.44
C LEU A 219 9.86 4.88 -15.58
N ALA A 220 10.92 5.61 -15.94
CA ALA A 220 11.89 5.16 -16.94
C ALA A 220 12.67 3.93 -16.47
N LYS A 221 13.08 3.88 -15.20
CA LYS A 221 13.73 2.71 -14.59
C LYS A 221 12.82 1.48 -14.63
N SER A 222 11.56 1.61 -14.22
CA SER A 222 10.55 0.55 -14.27
C SER A 222 10.31 0.08 -15.72
N ARG A 223 10.19 1.02 -16.68
CA ARG A 223 10.07 0.69 -18.11
C ARG A 223 11.29 -0.07 -18.61
N ARG A 224 12.51 0.33 -18.26
CA ARG A 224 13.76 -0.37 -18.64
C ARG A 224 13.81 -1.79 -18.07
N GLN A 225 13.51 -1.96 -16.78
CA GLN A 225 13.44 -3.28 -16.13
C GLN A 225 12.40 -4.17 -16.82
N SER A 226 11.22 -3.63 -17.12
CA SER A 226 10.17 -4.37 -17.82
C SER A 226 10.52 -4.69 -19.28
N ALA A 227 11.30 -3.83 -19.96
CA ALA A 227 11.74 -4.05 -21.32
C ALA A 227 12.83 -5.11 -21.40
N TYR A 228 13.73 -5.17 -20.43
CA TYR A 228 14.74 -6.23 -20.32
C TYR A 228 14.07 -7.60 -20.08
N ARG A 229 13.03 -7.65 -19.23
CA ARG A 229 12.21 -8.85 -19.00
C ARG A 229 11.35 -9.29 -20.18
N LYS A 230 11.27 -8.54 -21.29
CA LYS A 230 10.51 -8.93 -22.49
C LYS A 230 11.25 -9.90 -23.42
N GLY A 231 12.51 -10.24 -23.12
CA GLY A 231 13.31 -11.17 -23.93
C GLY A 231 13.68 -12.47 -23.23
N GLU A 232 13.65 -12.51 -21.90
CA GLU A 232 13.93 -13.71 -21.11
C GLU A 232 12.63 -14.42 -20.77
N ALA A 233 12.52 -15.70 -21.16
CA ALA A 233 11.42 -16.53 -20.73
C ALA A 233 11.52 -16.70 -19.22
N ILE A 234 10.54 -16.18 -18.48
CA ILE A 234 10.39 -16.49 -17.06
C ILE A 234 9.97 -17.97 -17.02
N VAL A 235 10.91 -18.83 -16.61
CA VAL A 235 10.72 -20.27 -16.44
C VAL A 235 10.48 -20.50 -14.95
N ASP A 236 9.35 -21.09 -14.61
CA ASP A 236 9.01 -21.45 -13.23
C ASP A 236 9.88 -22.64 -12.75
N GLU A 237 9.90 -22.92 -11.43
CA GLU A 237 10.68 -24.01 -10.82
C GLU A 237 10.41 -25.41 -11.43
N ASP A 238 9.22 -25.60 -12.01
CA ASP A 238 8.80 -26.81 -12.73
C ASP A 238 9.17 -26.82 -14.24
N GLY A 239 9.93 -25.84 -14.72
CA GLY A 239 10.41 -25.79 -16.11
C GLY A 239 9.40 -25.28 -17.15
N PHE A 240 8.25 -24.75 -16.71
CA PHE A 240 7.23 -24.18 -17.61
C PHE A 240 7.52 -22.70 -17.92
N THR A 241 7.41 -22.32 -19.19
CA THR A 241 7.60 -20.94 -19.64
C THR A 241 6.29 -20.13 -19.57
N LEU A 242 6.28 -19.01 -18.86
CA LEU A 242 5.11 -18.14 -18.76
C LEU A 242 4.88 -17.38 -20.08
N VAL A 243 3.82 -17.73 -20.82
CA VAL A 243 3.42 -17.04 -22.05
C VAL A 243 2.80 -15.68 -21.71
N THR A 244 3.62 -14.65 -21.61
CA THR A 244 3.15 -13.26 -21.45
C THR A 244 2.70 -12.69 -22.81
N ARG A 245 1.46 -12.19 -22.88
CA ARG A 245 0.92 -11.58 -24.11
C ARG A 245 1.45 -10.14 -24.22
N GLY A 246 2.63 -9.95 -24.82
CA GLY A 246 3.35 -8.67 -24.73
C GLY A 246 4.19 -8.26 -25.94
N GLY A 247 3.59 -8.21 -27.15
CA GLY A 247 4.19 -7.59 -28.34
C GLY A 247 3.79 -6.12 -28.55
N ALA A 248 4.48 -5.41 -29.46
CA ALA A 248 4.47 -3.95 -29.68
C ALA A 248 3.11 -3.24 -29.87
N TYR A 249 1.99 -3.96 -29.96
CA TYR A 249 0.65 -3.39 -30.03
C TYR A 249 -0.35 -4.31 -29.32
N GLY A 250 -0.54 -4.11 -28.02
CA GLY A 250 -1.51 -4.87 -27.22
C GLY A 250 -1.06 -5.11 -25.78
N LYS A 251 -0.93 -4.03 -25.00
CA LYS A 251 -0.76 -4.03 -23.53
C LYS A 251 -1.83 -4.91 -22.85
N THR A 252 -1.55 -5.55 -21.71
CA THR A 252 -1.19 -4.88 -20.44
C THR A 252 0.06 -5.44 -19.76
N LEU A 253 1.15 -4.66 -19.82
CA LEU A 253 2.05 -4.51 -18.67
C LEU A 253 1.51 -3.36 -17.82
N GLY A 254 1.22 -3.65 -16.55
CA GLY A 254 0.71 -2.69 -15.56
C GLY A 254 -0.76 -2.90 -15.28
N GLY A 255 -1.05 -3.56 -14.17
CA GLY A 255 -2.41 -3.86 -13.71
C GLY A 255 -2.51 -5.32 -13.28
N GLY A 256 -2.26 -5.57 -11.99
CA GLY A 256 -2.88 -6.72 -11.35
C GLY A 256 -4.39 -6.65 -11.56
N VAL A 257 -5.06 -7.81 -11.47
CA VAL A 257 -6.49 -8.05 -11.72
C VAL A 257 -6.81 -8.42 -13.16
N GLY A 258 -7.19 -9.70 -13.35
CA GLY A 258 -7.95 -10.12 -14.53
C GLY A 258 -7.92 -11.59 -14.94
N VAL A 259 -7.18 -12.49 -14.29
CA VAL A 259 -7.29 -13.95 -14.54
C VAL A 259 -8.28 -14.61 -13.57
N ALA A 260 -9.37 -13.91 -13.25
CA ALA A 260 -10.50 -14.49 -12.55
C ALA A 260 -11.76 -13.90 -13.17
N ASN A 261 -12.23 -14.57 -14.22
CA ASN A 261 -13.65 -14.75 -14.58
C ASN A 261 -13.77 -15.21 -16.03
N LYS A 262 -13.09 -16.30 -16.37
CA LYS A 262 -13.66 -17.22 -17.34
C LYS A 262 -14.20 -18.41 -16.57
N GLN A 263 -15.29 -18.16 -15.83
CA GLN A 263 -16.15 -19.26 -15.45
C GLN A 263 -16.50 -20.00 -16.73
N PHE A 264 -16.11 -21.27 -16.80
CA PHE A 264 -16.56 -22.20 -17.82
C PHE A 264 -18.10 -22.23 -17.73
N GLN A 265 -18.75 -21.44 -18.59
CA GLN A 265 -20.21 -21.42 -18.65
C GLN A 265 -20.67 -22.76 -19.24
N ALA A 266 -21.13 -23.65 -18.36
CA ALA A 266 -21.83 -24.88 -18.72
C ALA A 266 -23.22 -24.63 -19.34
N THR A 267 -23.66 -23.39 -19.47
CA THR A 267 -24.95 -23.04 -20.07
C THR A 267 -24.81 -21.76 -20.87
N GLY A 268 -24.65 -21.91 -22.18
CA GLY A 268 -24.55 -20.81 -23.11
C GLY A 268 -25.84 -19.99 -23.17
N LYS A 269 -25.72 -18.70 -22.88
CA LYS A 269 -26.52 -17.62 -23.48
C LYS A 269 -25.89 -16.28 -23.12
N THR A 270 -25.22 -15.66 -24.09
CA THR A 270 -25.52 -14.29 -24.59
C THR A 270 -24.38 -13.79 -25.48
N GLY A 271 -24.73 -12.93 -26.43
CA GLY A 271 -23.81 -12.19 -27.29
C GLY A 271 -23.87 -12.64 -28.74
N SER A 272 -24.43 -11.78 -29.59
CA SER A 272 -24.61 -11.93 -31.03
C SER A 272 -23.32 -12.31 -31.77
N LYS A 273 -23.00 -13.60 -31.82
CA LYS A 273 -22.10 -14.16 -32.82
C LYS A 273 -22.93 -14.44 -34.06
N LYS A 274 -22.50 -13.93 -35.22
CA LYS A 274 -22.86 -14.52 -36.51
C LYS A 274 -22.83 -16.04 -36.32
N LYS A 275 -23.98 -16.71 -36.47
CA LYS A 275 -24.05 -18.17 -36.43
C LYS A 275 -23.02 -18.64 -37.46
N LYS A 276 -21.91 -19.17 -36.97
CA LYS A 276 -20.97 -19.90 -37.80
C LYS A 276 -21.80 -21.06 -38.31
N GLU A 277 -22.15 -21.05 -39.60
CA GLU A 277 -22.87 -22.15 -40.22
C GLU A 277 -22.18 -23.44 -39.79
N SER A 278 -22.95 -24.38 -39.24
CA SER A 278 -22.40 -25.69 -38.87
C SER A 278 -21.74 -26.23 -40.14
N LYS A 279 -20.48 -26.67 -40.03
CA LYS A 279 -19.72 -27.23 -41.15
C LYS A 279 -20.25 -28.61 -41.60
N GLU A 280 -21.54 -28.85 -41.47
CA GLU A 280 -22.21 -30.05 -41.93
C GLU A 280 -22.71 -29.77 -43.35
N LYS A 281 -22.01 -30.32 -44.34
CA LYS A 281 -22.35 -30.18 -45.75
C LYS A 281 -23.66 -30.96 -46.01
N ALA A 282 -24.80 -30.26 -46.06
CA ALA A 282 -26.15 -30.83 -46.20
C ALA A 282 -26.45 -31.58 -47.54
N SER A 283 -25.43 -31.89 -48.34
CA SER A 283 -25.57 -32.59 -49.63
C SER A 283 -24.37 -33.46 -49.95
N PHE A 284 -23.67 -33.96 -48.92
CA PHE A 284 -22.45 -34.73 -49.10
C PHE A 284 -22.75 -36.18 -49.54
N TYR A 285 -23.82 -36.78 -49.03
CA TYR A 285 -24.13 -38.19 -49.29
C TYR A 285 -25.19 -38.38 -50.38
N ALA A 286 -25.06 -39.46 -51.17
CA ALA A 286 -25.97 -39.77 -52.27
C ALA A 286 -27.43 -39.94 -51.82
N PHE A 287 -27.66 -40.49 -50.63
CA PHE A 287 -29.01 -40.66 -50.08
C PHE A 287 -29.69 -39.31 -49.81
N GLN A 288 -28.94 -38.27 -49.40
CA GLN A 288 -29.49 -36.93 -49.18
C GLN A 288 -29.98 -36.30 -50.49
N LYS A 289 -29.27 -36.56 -51.60
CA LYS A 289 -29.68 -36.11 -52.94
C LYS A 289 -30.94 -36.84 -53.41
N ALA A 290 -31.00 -38.16 -53.23
CA ALA A 290 -32.16 -38.97 -53.60
C ALA A 290 -33.41 -38.58 -52.79
N GLU A 291 -33.26 -38.33 -51.49
CA GLU A 291 -34.35 -37.91 -50.62
C GLU A 291 -34.86 -36.50 -50.98
N LYS A 292 -33.95 -35.57 -51.29
CA LYS A 292 -34.33 -34.23 -51.77
C LYS A 292 -35.09 -34.29 -53.09
N GLN A 293 -34.69 -35.13 -54.03
CA GLN A 293 -35.40 -35.34 -55.30
C GLN A 293 -36.78 -35.98 -55.08
N ARG A 294 -36.87 -37.01 -54.23
CA ARG A 294 -38.15 -37.64 -53.89
C ARG A 294 -39.12 -36.64 -53.27
N LYS A 295 -38.64 -35.81 -52.35
CA LYS A 295 -39.44 -34.74 -51.73
C LYS A 295 -39.91 -33.72 -52.75
N ALA A 296 -39.03 -33.28 -53.66
CA ALA A 296 -39.40 -32.35 -54.73
C ALA A 296 -40.48 -32.93 -55.67
N ILE A 297 -40.41 -34.22 -56.01
CA ILE A 297 -41.44 -34.89 -56.81
C ILE A 297 -42.77 -34.96 -56.05
N MET A 298 -42.74 -35.26 -54.74
CA MET A 298 -43.97 -35.28 -53.93
C MET A 298 -44.60 -33.89 -53.82
N ASP A 299 -43.80 -32.85 -53.64
CA ASP A 299 -44.28 -31.47 -53.56
C ASP A 299 -44.88 -31.01 -54.89
N LEU A 300 -44.29 -31.38 -56.04
CA LEU A 300 -44.87 -31.12 -57.36
C LEU A 300 -46.22 -31.82 -57.55
N LYS A 301 -46.35 -33.09 -57.14
CA LYS A 301 -47.63 -33.81 -57.19
C LYS A 301 -48.69 -33.12 -56.34
N LYS A 302 -48.33 -32.72 -55.12
CA LYS A 302 -49.21 -32.01 -54.19
C LYS A 302 -49.66 -30.67 -54.78
N ASN A 303 -48.75 -29.91 -55.38
CA ASN A 303 -49.06 -28.64 -56.00
C ASN A 303 -49.96 -28.82 -57.24
N PHE A 304 -49.71 -29.85 -58.05
CA PHE A 304 -50.56 -30.17 -59.20
C PHE A 304 -51.98 -30.57 -58.79
N GLU A 305 -52.13 -31.37 -57.74
CA GLU A 305 -53.45 -31.70 -57.16
C GLU A 305 -54.16 -30.45 -56.64
N ALA A 306 -53.44 -29.56 -55.95
CA ALA A 306 -53.98 -28.30 -55.46
C ALA A 306 -54.42 -27.38 -56.62
N ASP A 307 -53.64 -27.30 -57.68
CA ASP A 307 -53.96 -26.51 -58.88
C ASP A 307 -55.12 -27.13 -59.67
N LYS A 308 -55.17 -28.45 -59.80
CA LYS A 308 -56.31 -29.16 -60.39
C LYS A 308 -57.59 -28.89 -59.61
N ALA A 309 -57.55 -28.97 -58.28
CA ALA A 309 -58.69 -28.64 -57.42
C ALA A 309 -59.09 -27.17 -57.54
N ARG A 310 -58.11 -26.25 -57.69
CA ARG A 310 -58.37 -24.83 -57.91
C ARG A 310 -59.06 -24.60 -59.26
N ILE A 311 -58.59 -25.26 -60.32
CA ILE A 311 -59.19 -25.19 -61.66
C ILE A 311 -60.60 -25.78 -61.66
N GLU A 312 -60.83 -26.90 -60.96
CA GLU A 312 -62.16 -27.51 -60.85
C GLU A 312 -63.15 -26.56 -60.17
N LYS A 313 -62.75 -25.89 -59.08
CA LYS A 313 -63.55 -24.84 -58.44
C LYS A 313 -63.86 -23.67 -59.40
N LEU A 314 -62.89 -23.28 -60.23
CA LEU A 314 -63.09 -22.22 -61.23
C LEU A 314 -64.00 -22.66 -62.41
N LYS A 315 -63.97 -23.95 -62.78
CA LYS A 315 -64.88 -24.53 -63.78
C LYS A 315 -66.31 -24.63 -63.24
N GLN A 316 -66.49 -25.10 -62.00
CA GLN A 316 -67.80 -25.15 -61.34
C GLN A 316 -68.44 -23.76 -61.24
N SER A 317 -67.64 -22.73 -60.94
CA SER A 317 -68.11 -21.34 -60.91
C SER A 317 -68.24 -20.68 -62.29
N ARG A 318 -68.08 -21.41 -63.40
CA ARG A 318 -68.17 -20.95 -64.81
C ARG A 318 -67.28 -19.74 -65.14
N ARG A 319 -66.23 -19.51 -64.35
CA ARG A 319 -65.27 -18.39 -64.51
C ARG A 319 -63.93 -18.84 -65.13
N PHE A 320 -63.80 -20.10 -65.51
CA PHE A 320 -62.60 -20.62 -66.15
C PHE A 320 -62.55 -20.28 -67.65
N LYS A 321 -61.52 -19.54 -68.07
CA LYS A 321 -61.22 -19.22 -69.48
C LYS A 321 -59.94 -19.96 -69.90
N PRO A 322 -60.03 -21.03 -70.69
CA PRO A 322 -58.89 -21.90 -71.01
C PRO A 322 -57.92 -21.35 -72.07
N TYR A 323 -58.25 -20.24 -72.73
CA TYR A 323 -57.44 -19.54 -73.73
C TYR A 323 -57.69 -18.03 -73.62
#